data_AF-A0A2V7UYT0-F1
#
_entry.id   AF-A0A2V7UYT0-F1
#
_cell.length_a   1.000
_cell.length_b   1.000
_cell.length_c   1.000
_cell.angle_alpha   90.00
_cell.angle_beta   90.00
_cell.angle_gamma   90.00
#
_symmetry.space_group_name_H-M   'P 1'
#
loop_
_entity.id
_entity.type
_entity.pdbx_description
1 polymer ?
#
loop_
_entity_poly.entity_id
_entity_poly.type
_entity_poly.pdbx_seq_one_letter_code
_entity_poly.pdbx_strand_id
1 'polypeptide(L)'
;MDHGVWKCRAALKSRARLLLPCPSTTRRLATAGTASLGMEEKREAGMMRKATVGDRKRYEVLSKMLRDRQSEIKNKLRSLRELLPSESNQVKDAEEQSMEDFVLGMDFALMEMESETLKKIDEALQRLEEGSYGVCVECGQKIAEARLRALPFANACRECQEQREERAEAERPHSRSVFEEEPAPSPRGRAPARA
;
A
#
# COMPACT_ATOMS: atom_id res chain seq x y z
N MET A 1 -21.17 24.38 28.79
CA MET A 1 -21.20 23.42 27.66
C MET A 1 -19.77 23.06 27.41
N ASP A 2 -19.29 22.13 28.23
CA ASP A 2 -17.89 22.02 28.61
C ASP A 2 -17.22 20.82 27.95
N HIS A 3 -16.03 21.07 27.44
CA HIS A 3 -15.10 20.13 26.83
C HIS A 3 -14.64 19.07 27.85
N GLY A 4 -14.95 17.80 27.59
CA GLY A 4 -14.59 16.65 28.40
C GLY A 4 -13.25 16.03 28.01
N VAL A 5 -12.17 16.62 28.52
CA VAL A 5 -10.79 16.09 28.53
C VAL A 5 -10.74 14.70 29.18
N TRP A 6 -10.25 13.68 28.45
CA TRP A 6 -9.96 12.35 29.00
C TRP A 6 -8.64 12.37 29.78
N LYS A 7 -8.74 12.13 31.09
CA LYS A 7 -7.64 12.04 32.05
C LYS A 7 -7.00 10.65 32.01
N CYS A 8 -5.74 10.57 31.60
CA CYS A 8 -4.84 9.46 32.00
C CYS A 8 -4.17 9.83 33.32
N ARG A 9 -4.37 9.04 34.38
CA ARG A 9 -3.70 9.26 35.66
C ARG A 9 -3.49 7.95 36.42
N ALA A 10 -2.21 7.58 36.57
CA ALA A 10 -1.56 7.02 37.78
C ALA A 10 -0.20 6.45 37.31
N ALA A 11 0.93 7.14 37.47
CA ALA A 11 1.67 7.41 38.70
C ALA A 11 2.14 6.14 39.43
N LEU A 12 3.43 5.80 39.29
CA LEU A 12 4.20 5.25 40.40
C LEU A 12 5.64 5.78 40.34
N LYS A 13 6.02 6.47 41.41
CA LYS A 13 7.29 7.18 41.61
C LYS A 13 8.34 6.26 42.25
N SER A 14 9.55 6.37 41.71
CA SER A 14 10.86 6.49 42.38
C SER A 14 11.32 5.39 43.35
N ARG A 15 12.53 4.88 43.10
CA ARG A 15 13.67 5.07 44.00
C ARG A 15 15.00 4.71 43.33
N ALA A 16 15.86 5.71 43.19
CA ALA A 16 17.28 5.53 42.91
C ALA A 16 18.02 5.16 44.20
N ARG A 17 18.96 4.20 44.11
CA ARG A 17 20.16 4.18 44.94
C ARG A 17 21.26 3.41 44.21
N LEU A 18 22.38 4.10 44.05
CA LEU A 18 23.65 3.63 43.54
C LEU A 18 24.15 2.39 44.29
N LEU A 19 24.92 1.54 43.62
CA LEU A 19 26.30 1.14 43.97
C LEU A 19 26.79 0.05 42.99
N LEU A 20 27.88 0.36 42.28
CA LEU A 20 28.78 -0.64 41.69
C LEU A 20 29.54 -1.35 42.83
N PRO A 21 30.04 -2.59 42.62
CA PRO A 21 31.41 -2.75 42.14
C PRO A 21 31.67 -3.95 41.19
N CYS A 22 32.69 -3.77 40.34
CA CYS A 22 33.47 -4.79 39.62
C CYS A 22 34.14 -5.79 40.63
N PRO A 23 34.57 -7.01 40.26
CA PRO A 23 35.74 -7.17 39.37
C PRO A 23 35.83 -8.45 38.51
N SER A 24 36.75 -8.37 37.55
CA SER A 24 37.50 -9.45 36.90
C SER A 24 37.60 -10.77 37.69
N THR A 25 37.42 -11.92 37.02
CA THR A 25 38.49 -12.86 36.61
C THR A 25 37.88 -14.21 36.20
N THR A 26 38.55 -14.86 35.25
CA THR A 26 38.49 -16.30 34.91
C THR A 26 37.34 -16.81 34.03
N ARG A 27 37.63 -16.73 32.73
CA ARG A 27 37.60 -17.86 31.78
C ARG A 27 37.35 -19.22 32.46
N ARG A 28 36.21 -19.84 32.17
CA ARG A 28 36.04 -21.30 32.25
C ARG A 28 35.25 -21.76 31.03
N LEU A 29 35.95 -22.46 30.15
CA LEU A 29 35.36 -23.25 29.08
C LEU A 29 34.54 -24.37 29.72
N ALA A 30 33.26 -24.43 29.41
CA ALA A 30 32.40 -25.57 29.68
C ALA A 30 31.67 -25.92 28.38
N THR A 31 32.18 -26.95 27.72
CA THR A 31 31.46 -27.72 26.73
C THR A 31 30.40 -28.55 27.44
N ALA A 32 29.14 -28.30 27.14
CA ALA A 32 28.06 -29.28 27.26
C ALA A 32 26.91 -28.78 26.39
N GLY A 33 26.67 -29.48 25.29
CA GLY A 33 25.45 -29.30 24.53
C GLY A 33 24.24 -29.64 25.39
N THR A 34 23.13 -28.99 25.10
CA THR A 34 21.80 -29.61 25.10
C THR A 34 20.82 -28.66 24.44
N ALA A 35 20.09 -29.23 23.48
CA ALA A 35 18.98 -28.67 22.74
C ALA A 35 18.15 -27.63 23.51
N SER A 36 18.03 -26.44 22.93
CA SER A 36 17.00 -25.47 23.29
C SER A 36 16.77 -24.51 22.12
N LEU A 37 16.24 -25.06 21.02
CA LEU A 37 15.37 -24.29 20.13
C LEU A 37 13.94 -24.75 20.42
N GLY A 38 13.41 -24.24 21.55
CA GLY A 38 11.97 -24.19 21.77
C GLY A 38 11.38 -23.33 20.65
N MET A 39 10.45 -23.85 19.85
CA MET A 39 9.05 -24.07 20.24
C MET A 39 8.27 -22.78 20.56
N GLU A 40 8.47 -21.72 19.78
CA GLU A 40 7.60 -20.53 19.86
C GLU A 40 6.70 -20.31 18.62
N GLU A 41 6.91 -21.02 17.51
CA GLU A 41 6.25 -20.67 16.23
C GLU A 41 4.93 -21.41 15.91
N LYS A 42 4.32 -22.12 16.87
CA LYS A 42 3.11 -22.95 16.60
C LYS A 42 1.88 -22.63 17.44
N ARG A 43 1.87 -21.54 18.22
CA ARG A 43 0.78 -21.26 19.17
C ARG A 43 -0.28 -20.26 18.72
N GLU A 44 -0.14 -19.60 17.58
CA GLU A 44 -1.15 -18.64 17.07
C GLU A 44 -2.08 -19.20 15.98
N ALA A 45 -1.94 -20.47 15.59
CA ALA A 45 -2.87 -21.14 14.66
C ALA A 45 -4.21 -21.58 15.30
N GLY A 46 -4.45 -21.19 16.57
CA GLY A 46 -5.49 -21.78 17.43
C GLY A 46 -6.80 -20.99 17.58
N MET A 47 -6.93 -19.79 16.99
CA MET A 47 -8.17 -18.98 17.11
C MET A 47 -9.03 -18.98 15.83
N MET A 48 -8.85 -19.96 14.94
CA MET A 48 -9.59 -20.06 13.68
C MET A 48 -10.62 -21.19 13.70
N ARG A 49 -11.57 -21.16 14.65
CA ARG A 49 -12.75 -22.05 14.59
C ARG A 49 -13.95 -21.32 15.15
N LYS A 50 -14.63 -20.56 14.30
CA LYS A 50 -16.10 -20.40 14.23
C LYS A 50 -16.42 -19.35 13.16
N ALA A 51 -16.08 -19.63 11.90
CA ALA A 51 -16.88 -19.06 10.82
C ALA A 51 -18.29 -19.64 11.01
N THR A 52 -19.26 -18.80 11.33
CA THR A 52 -20.63 -19.28 11.51
C THR A 52 -21.15 -19.78 10.16
N VAL A 53 -22.12 -20.71 10.16
CA VAL A 53 -22.69 -21.27 8.91
C VAL A 53 -23.22 -20.18 7.96
N GLY A 54 -23.62 -19.02 8.52
CA GLY A 54 -24.05 -17.85 7.74
C GLY A 54 -22.91 -17.12 7.01
N ASP A 55 -21.69 -17.13 7.56
CA ASP A 55 -20.53 -16.48 6.96
C ASP A 55 -20.05 -17.25 5.72
N ARG A 56 -20.12 -18.59 5.76
CA ARG A 56 -19.67 -19.45 4.64
C ARG A 56 -20.44 -19.20 3.34
N LYS A 57 -21.77 -19.11 3.40
CA LYS A 57 -22.60 -18.79 2.20
C LYS A 57 -22.31 -17.39 1.66
N ARG A 58 -22.02 -16.43 2.53
CA ARG A 58 -21.66 -15.06 2.12
C ARG A 58 -20.32 -15.05 1.39
N TYR A 59 -19.32 -15.78 1.93
CA TYR A 59 -18.01 -15.92 1.28
C TYR A 59 -18.09 -16.66 -0.04
N GLU A 60 -18.96 -17.66 -0.19
CA GLU A 60 -19.19 -18.33 -1.48
C GLU A 60 -19.69 -17.36 -2.55
N VAL A 61 -20.71 -16.55 -2.24
CA VAL A 61 -21.25 -15.53 -3.18
C VAL A 61 -20.17 -14.51 -3.55
N LEU A 62 -19.44 -14.02 -2.57
CA LEU A 62 -18.39 -13.03 -2.77
C LEU A 62 -17.21 -13.59 -3.58
N SER A 63 -16.76 -14.82 -3.29
CA SER A 63 -15.71 -15.48 -4.04
C SER A 63 -16.08 -15.68 -5.50
N LYS A 64 -17.35 -15.97 -5.80
CA LYS A 64 -17.86 -16.04 -7.16
C LYS A 64 -17.76 -14.68 -7.85
N MET A 65 -18.27 -13.62 -7.22
CA MET A 65 -18.18 -12.25 -7.78
C MET A 65 -16.73 -11.82 -8.05
N LEU A 66 -15.80 -12.16 -7.16
CA LEU A 66 -14.37 -11.84 -7.34
C LEU A 66 -13.76 -12.63 -8.50
N ARG A 67 -14.07 -13.93 -8.65
CA ARG A 67 -13.61 -14.74 -9.78
C ARG A 67 -14.18 -14.27 -11.12
N ASP A 68 -15.47 -13.93 -11.14
CA ASP A 68 -16.13 -13.39 -12.33
C ASP A 68 -15.39 -12.11 -12.75
N ARG A 69 -15.17 -11.18 -11.81
CA ARG A 69 -14.42 -9.94 -12.06
C ARG A 69 -12.98 -10.17 -12.48
N GLN A 70 -12.29 -11.15 -11.88
CA GLN A 70 -10.94 -11.55 -12.25
C GLN A 70 -10.89 -12.00 -13.71
N SER A 71 -11.85 -12.82 -14.14
CA SER A 71 -11.94 -13.30 -15.52
C SER A 71 -12.22 -12.17 -16.52
N GLU A 72 -13.08 -11.21 -16.15
CA GLU A 72 -13.35 -10.02 -16.96
C GLU A 72 -12.07 -9.21 -17.20
N ILE A 73 -11.31 -8.91 -16.15
CA ILE A 73 -10.06 -8.13 -16.27
C ILE A 73 -9.02 -8.90 -17.07
N LYS A 74 -8.88 -10.22 -16.85
CA LYS A 74 -7.96 -11.06 -17.65
C LYS A 74 -8.32 -11.05 -19.13
N ASN A 75 -9.61 -11.07 -19.45
CA ASN A 75 -10.07 -10.99 -20.84
C ASN A 75 -9.79 -9.62 -21.45
N LYS A 76 -10.03 -8.53 -20.71
CA LYS A 76 -9.69 -7.17 -21.15
C LYS A 76 -8.20 -7.01 -21.45
N LEU A 77 -7.35 -7.43 -20.52
CA LEU A 77 -5.90 -7.41 -20.70
C LEU A 77 -5.45 -8.24 -21.92
N ARG A 78 -6.09 -9.38 -22.17
CA ARG A 78 -5.84 -10.19 -23.37
C ARG A 78 -6.25 -9.44 -24.64
N SER A 79 -7.46 -8.89 -24.68
CA SER A 79 -7.95 -8.14 -25.85
C SER A 79 -7.11 -6.90 -26.14
N LEU A 80 -6.72 -6.14 -25.12
CA LEU A 80 -5.83 -4.98 -25.30
C LEU A 80 -4.48 -5.42 -25.87
N ARG A 81 -3.93 -6.55 -25.42
CA ARG A 81 -2.69 -7.09 -25.99
C ARG A 81 -2.81 -7.52 -27.45
N GLU A 82 -3.97 -8.02 -27.87
CA GLU A 82 -4.23 -8.40 -29.28
C GLU A 82 -4.42 -7.18 -30.19
N LEU A 83 -4.87 -6.05 -29.64
CA LEU A 83 -5.05 -4.79 -30.38
C LEU A 83 -3.75 -4.00 -30.54
N LEU A 84 -2.74 -4.26 -29.71
CA LEU A 84 -1.42 -3.63 -29.87
C LEU A 84 -0.90 -3.94 -31.28
N PRO A 85 -0.58 -2.90 -32.08
CA PRO A 85 -0.05 -3.08 -33.42
C PRO A 85 1.20 -3.96 -33.37
N SER A 86 1.20 -5.07 -34.10
CA SER A 86 2.45 -5.73 -34.48
C SER A 86 3.21 -4.76 -35.36
N GLU A 87 4.42 -4.37 -34.96
CA GLU A 87 5.39 -3.51 -35.68
C GLU A 87 5.09 -3.46 -37.19
N SER A 88 4.31 -2.48 -37.65
CA SER A 88 3.96 -2.38 -39.06
C SER A 88 5.05 -1.58 -39.75
N ASN A 89 5.68 -2.13 -40.79
CA ASN A 89 6.75 -1.48 -41.56
C ASN A 89 6.24 -0.33 -42.46
N GLN A 90 5.14 0.33 -42.07
CA GLN A 90 4.57 1.47 -42.77
C GLN A 90 5.33 2.72 -42.36
N VAL A 91 5.77 3.49 -43.35
CA VAL A 91 6.39 4.80 -43.12
C VAL A 91 5.28 5.77 -42.72
N LYS A 92 5.21 6.07 -41.43
CA LYS A 92 4.30 7.08 -40.86
C LYS A 92 4.98 8.43 -40.84
N ASP A 93 4.23 9.50 -41.01
CA ASP A 93 4.77 10.85 -40.79
C ASP A 93 4.95 11.15 -39.28
N ALA A 94 5.56 12.28 -38.95
CA ALA A 94 5.85 12.62 -37.55
C ALA A 94 4.58 12.84 -36.72
N GLU A 95 3.48 13.30 -37.34
CA GLU A 95 2.23 13.54 -36.64
C GLU A 95 1.52 12.21 -36.34
N GLU A 96 1.43 11.31 -37.33
CA GLU A 96 0.90 9.96 -37.20
C GLU A 96 1.66 9.13 -36.16
N GLN A 97 2.99 9.21 -36.16
CA GLN A 97 3.83 8.54 -35.14
C GLN A 97 3.51 9.08 -33.74
N SER A 98 3.44 10.40 -33.57
CA SER A 98 3.13 11.00 -32.28
C SER A 98 1.74 10.61 -31.76
N MET A 99 0.75 10.51 -32.66
CA MET A 99 -0.60 10.10 -32.28
C MET A 99 -0.63 8.64 -31.84
N GLU A 100 0.08 7.76 -32.55
CA GLU A 100 0.17 6.35 -32.19
C GLU A 100 0.89 6.14 -30.86
N ASP A 101 2.02 6.82 -30.64
CA ASP A 101 2.75 6.78 -29.36
C ASP A 101 1.87 7.23 -28.18
N PHE A 102 1.04 8.26 -28.40
CA PHE A 102 0.09 8.72 -27.39
C PHE A 102 -0.98 7.66 -27.07
N VAL A 103 -1.56 7.02 -28.09
CA VAL A 103 -2.56 5.96 -27.92
C VAL A 103 -1.93 4.75 -27.19
N LEU A 104 -0.74 4.33 -27.61
CA LEU A 104 0.02 3.27 -26.96
C LEU A 104 0.30 3.60 -25.49
N GLY A 105 0.74 4.83 -25.20
CA GLY A 105 0.97 5.29 -23.83
C GLY A 105 -0.28 5.22 -22.96
N MET A 106 -1.44 5.62 -23.51
CA MET A 106 -2.73 5.51 -22.82
C MET A 106 -3.11 4.05 -22.55
N ASP A 107 -2.94 3.17 -23.55
CA ASP A 107 -3.25 1.74 -23.42
C ASP A 107 -2.35 1.07 -22.37
N PHE A 108 -1.05 1.41 -22.34
CA PHE A 108 -0.13 0.92 -21.32
C PHE A 108 -0.55 1.36 -19.91
N ALA A 109 -0.92 2.63 -19.72
CA ALA A 109 -1.41 3.12 -18.43
C ALA A 109 -2.69 2.38 -17.99
N LEU A 110 -3.61 2.12 -18.92
CA LEU A 110 -4.83 1.35 -18.64
C LEU A 110 -4.50 -0.10 -18.24
N MET A 111 -3.59 -0.76 -18.97
CA MET A 111 -3.13 -2.11 -18.63
C MET A 111 -2.49 -2.16 -17.25
N GLU A 112 -1.68 -1.17 -16.89
CA GLU A 112 -1.05 -1.09 -15.57
C GLU A 112 -2.11 -1.01 -14.46
N MET A 113 -3.08 -0.10 -14.58
CA MET A 113 -4.19 0.05 -13.63
C MET A 113 -5.03 -1.23 -13.49
N GLU A 114 -5.33 -1.91 -14.61
CA GLU A 114 -6.05 -3.18 -14.61
C GLU A 114 -5.22 -4.29 -13.94
N SER A 115 -3.91 -4.33 -14.19
CA SER A 115 -3.01 -5.30 -13.57
C SER A 115 -2.92 -5.13 -12.05
N GLU A 116 -2.88 -3.88 -11.55
CA GLU A 116 -2.92 -3.60 -10.12
C GLU A 116 -4.24 -4.03 -9.49
N THR A 117 -5.34 -3.81 -10.20
CA THR A 117 -6.67 -4.23 -9.75
C THR A 117 -6.76 -5.75 -9.68
N LEU A 118 -6.18 -6.46 -10.65
CA LEU A 118 -6.10 -7.91 -10.67
C LEU A 118 -5.30 -8.44 -9.47
N LYS A 119 -4.15 -7.83 -9.14
CA LYS A 119 -3.37 -8.18 -7.93
C LYS A 119 -4.20 -8.04 -6.65
N LYS A 120 -4.96 -6.94 -6.51
CA LYS A 120 -5.85 -6.71 -5.34
C LYS A 120 -6.95 -7.77 -5.24
N ILE A 121 -7.49 -8.24 -6.36
CA ILE A 121 -8.49 -9.31 -6.40
C ILE A 121 -7.87 -10.65 -6.00
N ASP A 122 -6.67 -10.96 -6.49
CA ASP A 122 -5.96 -12.20 -6.15
C ASP A 122 -5.63 -12.26 -4.65
N GLU A 123 -5.16 -11.15 -4.07
CA GLU A 123 -4.97 -11.01 -2.62
C GLU A 123 -6.28 -11.24 -1.84
N ALA A 124 -7.40 -10.69 -2.33
CA ALA A 124 -8.69 -10.86 -1.67
C ALA A 124 -9.17 -12.32 -1.72
N LEU A 125 -8.95 -13.03 -2.83
CA LEU A 125 -9.24 -14.45 -2.96
C LEU A 125 -8.39 -15.29 -2.00
N GLN A 126 -7.09 -15.00 -1.90
CA GLN A 126 -6.20 -15.69 -0.97
C GLN A 126 -6.68 -15.53 0.50
N ARG A 127 -7.08 -14.33 0.90
CA ARG A 127 -7.61 -14.08 2.26
C ARG A 127 -8.92 -14.77 2.56
N LEU A 128 -9.74 -15.02 1.54
CA LEU A 128 -10.96 -15.82 1.68
C LEU A 128 -10.61 -17.28 1.98
N GLU A 129 -9.56 -17.81 1.36
CA GLU A 129 -9.07 -19.17 1.62
C GLU A 129 -8.43 -19.29 3.02
N GLU A 130 -7.69 -18.27 3.44
CA GLU A 130 -7.09 -18.19 4.78
C GLU A 130 -8.12 -17.88 5.89
N GLY A 131 -9.31 -17.39 5.53
CA GLY A 131 -10.34 -16.97 6.49
C GLY A 131 -10.08 -15.62 7.17
N SER A 132 -9.11 -14.84 6.68
CA SER A 132 -8.75 -13.51 7.16
C SER A 132 -9.50 -12.37 6.44
N TYR A 133 -10.42 -12.71 5.54
CA TYR A 133 -11.20 -11.74 4.78
C TYR A 133 -12.03 -10.80 5.67
N GLY A 134 -12.09 -9.52 5.29
CA GLY A 134 -12.80 -8.49 6.05
C GLY A 134 -11.99 -7.91 7.23
N VAL A 135 -10.70 -8.25 7.34
CA VAL A 135 -9.76 -7.65 8.28
C VAL A 135 -8.78 -6.74 7.53
N CYS A 136 -8.56 -5.54 8.06
CA CYS A 136 -7.60 -4.58 7.50
C CYS A 136 -6.16 -5.05 7.75
N VAL A 137 -5.31 -4.97 6.72
CA VAL A 137 -3.88 -5.37 6.82
C VAL A 137 -3.06 -4.43 7.69
N GLU A 138 -3.41 -3.15 7.74
CA GLU A 138 -2.61 -2.13 8.42
C GLU A 138 -2.94 -2.06 9.91
N CYS A 139 -4.22 -1.98 10.28
CA CYS A 139 -4.65 -1.83 11.67
C CYS A 139 -5.23 -3.10 12.31
N GLY A 140 -5.47 -4.17 11.54
CA GLY A 140 -6.08 -5.41 12.04
C GLY A 140 -7.56 -5.28 12.42
N GLN A 141 -8.21 -4.14 12.14
CA GLN A 141 -9.63 -3.93 12.46
C GLN A 141 -10.56 -4.55 11.40
N LYS A 142 -11.80 -4.81 11.80
CA LYS A 142 -12.85 -5.28 10.87
C LYS A 142 -13.24 -4.18 9.88
N ILE A 143 -13.28 -4.51 8.61
CA ILE A 143 -13.73 -3.62 7.54
C ILE A 143 -15.26 -3.57 7.54
N ALA A 144 -15.83 -2.37 7.41
CA ALA A 144 -17.28 -2.20 7.36
C ALA A 144 -17.92 -2.97 6.20
N GLU A 145 -19.02 -3.69 6.46
CA GLU A 145 -19.70 -4.48 5.43
C GLU A 145 -20.14 -3.64 4.23
N ALA A 146 -20.58 -2.40 4.45
CA ALA A 146 -20.99 -1.50 3.37
C ALA A 146 -19.86 -1.26 2.35
N ARG A 147 -18.60 -1.20 2.83
CA ARG A 147 -17.41 -1.04 2.00
C ARG A 147 -17.10 -2.32 1.23
N LEU A 148 -17.20 -3.50 1.86
CA LEU A 148 -16.97 -4.78 1.20
C LEU A 148 -18.05 -5.11 0.15
N ARG A 149 -19.29 -4.63 0.35
CA ARG A 149 -20.37 -4.75 -0.65
C ARG A 149 -20.13 -3.86 -1.87
N ALA A 150 -19.55 -2.67 -1.67
CA ALA A 150 -19.23 -1.75 -2.77
C ALA A 150 -17.91 -2.12 -3.48
N LEU A 151 -16.88 -2.48 -2.72
CA LEU A 151 -15.53 -2.80 -3.16
C LEU A 151 -15.07 -4.11 -2.52
N PRO A 152 -15.35 -5.27 -3.14
CA PRO A 152 -15.10 -6.58 -2.54
C PRO A 152 -13.61 -6.95 -2.43
N PHE A 153 -12.73 -6.25 -3.14
CA PHE A 153 -11.27 -6.42 -3.10
C PHE A 153 -10.55 -5.43 -2.17
N ALA A 154 -11.29 -4.65 -1.35
CA ALA A 154 -10.70 -3.68 -0.43
C ALA A 154 -9.89 -4.38 0.68
N ASN A 155 -8.60 -4.05 0.80
CA ASN A 155 -7.68 -4.63 1.79
C ASN A 155 -7.45 -3.73 3.03
N ALA A 156 -7.84 -2.46 2.98
CA ALA A 156 -7.69 -1.49 4.04
C ALA A 156 -9.04 -0.91 4.51
N CYS A 157 -9.13 -0.50 5.77
CA CYS A 157 -10.26 0.29 6.26
C CYS A 157 -10.21 1.72 5.70
N ARG A 158 -11.29 2.50 5.91
CA ARG A 158 -11.38 3.87 5.41
C ARG A 158 -10.29 4.77 5.98
N GLU A 159 -10.08 4.72 7.30
CA GLU A 159 -9.09 5.56 8.01
C GLU A 159 -7.66 5.27 7.56
N CYS A 160 -7.32 3.99 7.35
CA CYS A 160 -6.02 3.57 6.81
C CYS A 160 -5.84 4.02 5.36
N GLN A 161 -6.91 3.95 4.56
CA GLN A 161 -6.86 4.44 3.18
C GLN A 161 -6.65 5.96 3.14
N GLU A 162 -7.38 6.72 3.97
CA GLU A 162 -7.24 8.19 4.06
C GLU A 162 -5.79 8.56 4.44
N GLN A 163 -5.20 7.91 5.45
CA GLN A 163 -3.80 8.14 5.84
C GLN A 163 -2.79 7.81 4.72
N ARG A 164 -3.05 6.76 3.94
CA ARG A 164 -2.20 6.40 2.80
C ARG A 164 -2.28 7.45 1.69
N GLU A 165 -3.48 7.97 1.42
CA GLU A 165 -3.70 9.03 0.43
C GLU A 165 -3.03 10.33 0.87
N GLU A 166 -3.15 10.73 2.14
CA GLU A 166 -2.46 11.89 2.71
C GLU A 166 -0.94 11.78 2.61
N ARG A 167 -0.37 10.61 2.95
CA ARG A 167 1.07 10.36 2.78
C ARG A 167 1.48 10.47 1.32
N ALA A 168 0.72 9.86 0.41
CA ALA A 168 1.01 9.92 -1.01
C ALA A 168 0.92 11.35 -1.56
N GLU A 169 -0.01 12.16 -1.06
CA GLU A 169 -0.14 13.57 -1.43
C GLU A 169 1.00 14.42 -0.87
N ALA A 170 1.44 14.17 0.36
CA ALA A 170 2.60 14.82 0.94
C ALA A 170 3.92 14.47 0.22
N GLU A 171 4.03 13.25 -0.31
CA GLU A 171 5.19 12.78 -1.07
C GLU A 171 5.18 13.24 -2.53
N ARG A 172 4.00 13.61 -3.07
CA ARG A 172 3.93 14.21 -4.40
C ARG A 172 4.66 15.54 -4.35
N PRO A 173 5.72 15.75 -5.16
CA PRO A 173 6.28 17.06 -5.32
C PRO A 173 5.14 17.94 -5.82
N HIS A 174 4.67 18.85 -4.95
CA HIS A 174 3.65 19.83 -5.29
C HIS A 174 4.08 20.39 -6.63
N SER A 175 3.25 20.22 -7.67
CA SER A 175 3.51 20.86 -8.95
C SER A 175 3.71 22.33 -8.59
N ARG A 176 4.97 22.77 -8.67
CA ARG A 176 5.30 24.17 -8.52
C ARG A 176 4.45 24.81 -9.58
N SER A 177 3.42 25.54 -9.16
CA SER A 177 2.58 26.30 -10.06
C SER A 177 3.54 27.00 -11.00
N VAL A 178 3.47 26.69 -12.29
CA VAL A 178 4.40 27.16 -13.33
C VAL A 178 4.21 28.67 -13.60
N PHE A 179 3.71 29.39 -12.61
CA PHE A 179 3.36 30.81 -12.59
C PHE A 179 4.13 31.55 -11.47
N GLU A 180 5.33 31.10 -11.11
CA GLU A 180 6.26 31.96 -10.36
C GLU A 180 7.16 32.72 -11.34
N GLU A 181 7.09 34.03 -11.24
CA GLU A 181 7.65 35.07 -12.11
C GLU A 181 9.11 34.79 -12.50
N GLU A 182 9.42 34.93 -13.80
CA GLU A 182 10.81 35.08 -14.22
C GLU A 182 11.45 36.20 -13.40
N PRO A 183 12.57 35.97 -12.70
CA PRO A 183 13.25 37.04 -11.98
C PRO A 183 13.65 38.11 -13.01
N ALA A 184 13.11 39.32 -12.84
CA ALA A 184 13.32 40.43 -13.75
C ALA A 184 14.82 40.55 -14.11
N PRO A 185 15.17 40.68 -15.40
CA PRO A 185 16.57 40.74 -15.80
C PRO A 185 17.23 41.93 -15.12
N SER A 186 18.43 41.70 -14.56
CA SER A 186 19.17 42.72 -13.85
C SER A 186 19.40 43.95 -14.75
N PRO A 187 19.35 45.18 -14.20
CA PRO A 187 19.55 46.37 -15.01
C PRO A 187 20.99 46.37 -15.52
N ARG A 188 21.16 46.12 -16.81
CA ARG A 188 22.46 46.23 -17.49
C ARG A 188 22.98 47.66 -17.29
N GLY A 189 24.04 47.78 -16.50
CA GLY A 189 24.71 49.05 -16.20
C GLY A 189 25.10 49.77 -17.48
N ARG A 190 24.64 51.01 -17.61
CA ARG A 190 24.99 51.89 -18.73
C ARG A 190 26.45 52.32 -18.52
N ALA A 191 27.37 51.84 -19.35
CA ALA A 191 28.76 52.30 -19.31
C ALA A 191 28.80 53.82 -19.60
N PRO A 192 29.60 54.61 -18.87
CA PRO A 192 29.72 56.03 -19.17
C PRO A 192 30.42 56.22 -20.52
N ALA A 193 29.86 57.10 -21.35
CA ALA A 193 30.49 57.54 -22.59
C ALA A 193 31.84 58.21 -22.24
N ARG A 194 32.93 57.66 -22.77
CA ARG A 194 34.24 58.33 -22.70
C ARG A 194 34.17 59.60 -23.57
N ALA A 195 34.51 60.74 -22.97
CA ALA A 195 34.68 62.03 -23.62
C ALA A 195 36.03 62.10 -24.35
#